data_AF-A0A6M0BPJ0-F1
#
_entry.id   AF-A0A6M0BPJ0-F1
#
_cell.length_a   1.000
_cell.length_b   1.000
_cell.length_c   1.000
_cell.angle_alpha   90.00
_cell.angle_beta   90.00
_cell.angle_gamma   90.00
#
_symmetry.space_group_name_H-M   'P 1'
#
loop_
_entity.id
_entity.type
_entity.pdbx_description
1 polymer ?
#
loop_
_entity_poly.entity_id
_entity_poly.type
_entity_poly.pdbx_seq_one_letter_code
_entity_poly.pdbx_strand_id
1 'polypeptide(L)'
;MGYSLSPSEFQRVLKRCQFKEPKVGKFWHAGTSNANSNANSNANSNAGIYIIIAGKVRLLNGAGELITTLETEESFGELTLFPEVDLEPYLARASVNLKLCFLPADVVLALMDRYPQIRDHLWNTAQLRDSQCQMRSSERAATGTQNPVPAHSATPLTSGSHQKTKSQKKIKKAFFPHPAQRVGHWFQRITRRYPFYAQQSASDCGPACLVMVSRYWGKQFSLNRLRKLANVNRDGSSLRGLCFAAESVGFSTRPVQASFDDLVK
;
A
#
# COMPACT_ATOMS: atom_id res chain seq x y z
N MET A 1 16.20 -1.57 8.54
CA MET A 1 17.36 -1.05 9.30
C MET A 1 18.54 -0.66 8.39
N GLY A 2 18.66 -1.16 7.15
CA GLY A 2 19.57 -0.60 6.15
C GLY A 2 21.07 -0.90 6.37
N TYR A 3 21.41 -1.69 7.38
CA TYR A 3 22.78 -2.08 7.71
C TYR A 3 22.81 -3.50 8.27
N SER A 4 23.89 -4.25 8.00
CA SER A 4 24.08 -5.61 8.49
C SER A 4 24.89 -5.60 9.78
N LEU A 5 24.31 -6.09 10.87
CA LEU A 5 24.99 -6.18 12.16
C LEU A 5 25.94 -7.39 12.21
N SER A 6 27.00 -7.28 13.01
CA SER A 6 27.85 -8.44 13.30
C SER A 6 27.03 -9.54 14.01
N PRO A 7 27.37 -10.84 13.85
CA PRO A 7 26.61 -11.93 14.48
C PRO A 7 26.48 -11.78 16.00
N SER A 8 27.53 -11.30 16.68
CA SER A 8 27.53 -11.11 18.14
C SER A 8 26.63 -9.96 18.57
N GLU A 9 26.58 -8.86 17.82
CA GLU A 9 25.67 -7.74 18.08
C GLU A 9 24.23 -8.09 17.73
N PHE A 10 24.01 -8.80 16.64
CA PHE A 10 22.69 -9.32 16.31
C PHE A 10 22.13 -10.18 17.45
N GLN A 11 22.93 -11.10 18.00
CA GLN A 11 22.52 -11.91 19.16
C GLN A 11 22.24 -11.05 20.40
N ARG A 12 23.01 -9.99 20.62
CA ARG A 12 22.77 -9.06 21.74
C ARG A 12 21.45 -8.29 21.58
N VAL A 13 21.17 -7.80 20.37
CA VAL A 13 19.92 -7.11 20.04
C VAL A 13 18.73 -8.06 20.15
N LEU A 14 18.87 -9.28 19.61
CA LEU A 14 17.82 -10.30 19.60
C LEU A 14 17.32 -10.64 21.01
N LYS A 15 18.22 -10.67 22.01
CA LYS A 15 17.86 -10.88 23.42
C LYS A 15 16.95 -9.78 24.00
N ARG A 16 16.95 -8.58 23.41
CA ARG A 16 16.13 -7.44 23.84
C ARG A 16 14.87 -7.25 23.00
N CYS A 17 14.69 -8.05 21.96
CA CYS A 17 13.51 -8.02 21.11
C CYS A 17 12.28 -8.61 21.81
N GLN A 18 11.11 -8.05 21.53
CA GLN A 18 9.83 -8.55 22.02
C GLN A 18 8.99 -9.04 20.84
N PHE A 19 8.56 -10.29 20.87
CA PHE A 19 7.68 -10.84 19.84
C PHE A 19 6.23 -10.50 20.16
N LYS A 20 5.49 -10.00 19.16
CA LYS A 20 4.08 -9.59 19.30
C LYS A 20 3.22 -10.20 18.19
N GLU A 21 2.03 -10.69 18.55
CA GLU A 21 1.03 -11.24 17.63
C GLU A 21 -0.30 -10.48 17.82
N PRO A 22 -0.41 -9.25 17.29
CA PRO A 22 -1.62 -8.43 17.46
C PRO A 22 -2.83 -9.04 16.73
N LYS A 23 -4.02 -8.85 17.31
CA LYS A 23 -5.29 -9.20 16.65
C LYS A 23 -5.51 -8.33 15.41
N VAL A 24 -6.25 -8.87 14.44
CA VAL A 24 -6.66 -8.14 13.23
C VAL A 24 -7.39 -6.85 13.61
N GLY A 25 -6.97 -5.73 13.02
CA GLY A 25 -7.53 -4.41 13.36
C GLY A 25 -6.46 -3.40 13.74
N LYS A 26 -6.90 -2.22 14.20
CA LYS A 26 -5.99 -1.16 14.66
C LYS A 26 -5.31 -1.64 15.94
N PHE A 27 -3.99 -1.60 16.00
CA PHE A 27 -3.25 -2.10 17.17
C PHE A 27 -2.13 -1.18 17.65
N TRP A 28 -1.75 -0.19 16.83
CA TRP A 28 -0.69 0.76 17.17
C TRP A 28 -0.94 2.09 16.49
N HIS A 29 -0.60 3.19 17.15
CA HIS A 29 -0.69 4.54 16.63
C HIS A 29 0.58 5.29 17.04
N ALA A 30 1.13 6.12 16.19
CA ALA A 30 2.14 7.09 16.57
C ALA A 30 1.42 8.40 16.91
N GLY A 31 1.40 8.77 18.19
CA GLY A 31 1.00 10.10 18.63
C GLY A 31 2.18 10.77 19.32
N THR A 32 2.49 12.01 18.93
CA THR A 32 3.27 12.89 19.80
C THR A 32 2.42 13.15 21.05
N SER A 33 3.03 13.15 22.23
CA SER A 33 2.35 13.26 23.53
C SER A 33 1.55 14.57 23.74
N ASN A 34 1.46 15.44 22.73
CA ASN A 34 0.85 16.78 22.81
C ASN A 34 -0.42 16.96 21.95
N ALA A 35 -1.08 15.89 21.49
CA ALA A 35 -2.38 15.99 20.82
C ALA A 35 -3.51 15.45 21.70
N ASN A 36 -4.22 16.38 22.35
CA ASN A 36 -5.50 16.27 23.04
C ASN A 36 -6.08 14.86 23.24
N SER A 37 -6.04 14.44 24.52
CA SER A 37 -6.77 13.33 25.11
C SER A 37 -8.29 13.45 24.90
N ASN A 38 -8.80 13.04 23.74
CA ASN A 38 -10.24 12.79 23.53
C ASN A 38 -10.51 11.83 22.34
N ALA A 39 -9.72 10.76 22.24
CA ALA A 39 -10.07 9.60 21.44
C ALA A 39 -9.73 8.33 22.23
N ASN A 40 -10.76 7.59 22.67
CA ASN A 40 -10.72 6.29 23.37
C ASN A 40 -9.36 5.56 23.24
N SER A 41 -8.49 5.84 24.19
CA SER A 41 -7.09 5.47 24.22
C SER A 41 -6.93 4.05 24.77
N ASN A 42 -6.78 3.08 23.88
CA ASN A 42 -6.24 1.75 24.21
C ASN A 42 -5.05 1.38 23.31
N ALA A 43 -4.39 2.37 22.70
CA ALA A 43 -3.18 2.16 21.92
C ALA A 43 -2.01 2.88 22.62
N ASN A 44 -1.39 2.20 23.60
CA ASN A 44 -0.11 2.64 24.14
C ASN A 44 0.95 2.53 23.04
N SER A 45 1.42 3.68 22.57
CA SER A 45 2.46 3.82 21.56
C SER A 45 3.82 3.53 22.17
N ASN A 46 4.23 2.26 22.28
CA ASN A 46 5.60 1.97 22.69
C ASN A 46 6.56 2.47 21.60
N ALA A 47 7.42 3.43 21.95
CA ALA A 47 8.44 3.97 21.07
C ALA A 47 9.50 2.91 20.74
N GLY A 48 9.87 2.84 19.46
CA GLY A 48 10.76 1.83 18.92
C GLY A 48 10.38 1.39 17.51
N ILE A 49 11.06 0.36 17.02
CA ILE A 49 10.86 -0.19 15.67
C ILE A 49 10.11 -1.52 15.76
N TYR A 50 9.10 -1.66 14.92
CA TYR A 50 8.39 -2.90 14.69
C TYR A 50 8.83 -3.46 13.34
N ILE A 51 9.34 -4.70 13.33
CA ILE A 51 9.74 -5.43 12.14
C ILE A 51 8.72 -6.54 11.89
N ILE A 52 8.22 -6.67 10.67
CA ILE A 52 7.23 -7.67 10.30
C ILE A 52 7.95 -8.99 10.02
N ILE A 53 7.66 -10.01 10.83
CA ILE A 53 8.20 -11.37 10.64
C ILE A 53 7.27 -12.21 9.77
N ALA A 54 5.96 -11.98 9.88
CA ALA A 54 4.96 -12.63 9.05
C ALA A 54 3.69 -11.77 8.97
N GLY A 55 2.92 -11.92 7.89
CA GLY A 55 1.68 -11.17 7.67
C GLY A 55 1.92 -9.79 7.05
N LYS A 56 0.94 -8.88 7.24
CA LYS A 56 0.95 -7.54 6.63
C LYS A 56 0.42 -6.47 7.58
N VAL A 57 0.97 -5.26 7.48
CA VAL A 57 0.53 -4.08 8.24
C VAL A 57 0.07 -3.01 7.27
N ARG A 58 -1.11 -2.43 7.47
CA ARG A 58 -1.56 -1.24 6.73
C ARG A 58 -1.29 0.00 7.58
N LEU A 59 -0.50 0.93 7.05
CA LEU A 59 -0.28 2.22 7.69
C LEU A 59 -1.28 3.23 7.16
N LEU A 60 -1.94 3.93 8.08
CA LEU A 60 -3.03 4.87 7.82
C LEU A 60 -2.66 6.26 8.33
N ASN A 61 -3.04 7.32 7.62
CA ASN A 61 -2.84 8.69 8.10
C ASN A 61 -3.86 9.06 9.20
N GLY A 62 -3.79 10.27 9.74
CA GLY A 62 -4.74 10.80 10.73
C GLY A 62 -6.21 10.78 10.25
N ALA A 63 -6.46 10.88 8.95
CA ALA A 63 -7.78 10.75 8.34
C ALA A 63 -8.26 9.28 8.15
N GLY A 64 -7.44 8.30 8.53
CA GLY A 64 -7.75 6.87 8.39
C GLY A 64 -7.54 6.30 6.98
N GLU A 65 -6.93 7.07 6.08
CA GLU A 65 -6.64 6.65 4.71
C GLU A 65 -5.35 5.85 4.61
N LEU A 66 -5.29 4.91 3.68
CA LEU A 66 -4.12 4.06 3.49
C LEU A 66 -2.91 4.83 2.95
N ILE A 67 -1.85 4.98 3.74
CA ILE A 67 -0.54 5.47 3.29
C ILE A 67 0.13 4.37 2.46
N THR A 68 0.38 3.21 3.07
CA THR A 68 0.95 2.05 2.40
C THR A 68 0.62 0.75 3.13
N THR A 69 0.92 -0.37 2.48
CA THR A 69 0.91 -1.70 3.11
C THR A 69 2.32 -2.21 3.20
N LEU A 70 2.72 -2.60 4.40
CA LEU A 70 3.98 -3.24 4.70
C LEU A 70 3.84 -4.76 4.76
N GLU A 71 4.85 -5.46 4.29
CA GLU A 71 4.98 -6.91 4.19
C GLU A 71 6.16 -7.41 5.05
N THR A 72 6.47 -8.71 4.93
CA THR A 72 7.52 -9.34 5.74
C THR A 72 8.88 -8.68 5.47
N GLU A 73 9.70 -8.57 6.52
CA GLU A 73 10.99 -7.88 6.57
C GLU A 73 10.94 -6.35 6.57
N GLU A 74 9.78 -5.75 6.31
CA GLU A 74 9.61 -4.30 6.41
C GLU A 74 9.37 -3.86 7.86
N SER A 75 9.68 -2.58 8.12
CA SER A 75 9.57 -2.00 9.45
C SER A 75 8.72 -0.73 9.50
N PHE A 76 8.18 -0.44 10.68
CA PHE A 76 7.51 0.82 10.99
C PHE A 76 7.79 1.26 12.43
N GLY A 77 7.38 2.48 12.77
CA GLY A 77 7.58 3.09 14.08
C GLY A 77 8.77 4.05 14.13
N GLU A 78 9.47 4.24 13.02
CA GLU A 78 10.65 5.10 12.91
C GLU A 78 10.41 6.54 13.37
N LEU A 79 9.20 7.09 13.15
CA LEU A 79 8.87 8.43 13.62
C LEU A 79 9.01 8.56 15.15
N THR A 80 8.77 7.49 15.91
CA THR A 80 8.84 7.51 17.37
C THR A 80 10.26 7.70 17.91
N LEU A 81 11.27 7.59 17.04
CA LEU A 81 12.67 7.79 17.36
C LEU A 81 13.14 9.23 17.14
N PHE A 82 12.31 10.09 16.52
CA PHE A 82 12.65 11.46 16.17
C PHE A 82 11.60 12.45 16.71
N PRO A 83 11.40 12.53 18.03
CA PRO A 83 10.36 13.37 18.64
C PRO A 83 10.61 14.88 18.48
N GLU A 84 11.83 15.27 18.15
CA GLU A 84 12.24 16.67 17.94
C GLU A 84 11.69 17.27 16.63
N VAL A 85 11.15 16.43 15.75
CA VAL A 85 10.73 16.79 14.41
C VAL A 85 9.22 16.58 14.30
N ASP A 86 8.51 17.60 13.83
CA ASP A 86 7.08 17.51 13.54
C ASP A 86 6.86 16.66 12.28
N LEU A 87 6.79 15.34 12.48
CA LEU A 87 6.41 14.36 11.45
C LEU A 87 4.93 14.03 11.58
N GLU A 88 4.27 13.86 10.43
CA GLU A 88 2.86 13.48 10.39
C GLU A 88 2.60 12.12 11.06
N PRO A 89 1.73 12.05 12.08
CA PRO A 89 1.44 10.80 12.78
C PRO A 89 0.71 9.81 11.87
N TYR A 90 0.99 8.53 12.06
CA TYR A 90 0.28 7.45 11.38
C TYR A 90 -0.13 6.31 12.30
N LEU A 91 -1.08 5.50 11.84
CA LEU A 91 -1.67 4.38 12.56
C LEU A 91 -1.36 3.06 11.85
N ALA A 92 -1.09 2.01 12.60
CA ALA A 92 -0.88 0.66 12.08
C ALA A 92 -2.10 -0.25 12.32
N ARG A 93 -2.53 -0.91 11.24
CA ARG A 93 -3.60 -1.90 11.23
C ARG A 93 -3.05 -3.27 10.83
N ALA A 94 -3.27 -4.25 11.68
CA ALA A 94 -2.87 -5.62 11.46
C ALA A 94 -3.78 -6.30 10.43
N SER A 95 -3.16 -7.07 9.53
CA SER A 95 -3.84 -8.07 8.72
C SER A 95 -3.86 -9.42 9.45
N VAL A 96 -4.46 -10.44 8.82
CA VAL A 96 -4.45 -11.82 9.33
C VAL A 96 -3.01 -12.33 9.50
N ASN A 97 -2.80 -13.15 10.53
CA ASN A 97 -1.53 -13.83 10.84
C ASN A 97 -0.32 -12.88 10.98
N LEU A 98 -0.52 -11.69 11.55
CA LEU A 98 0.56 -10.75 11.79
C LEU A 98 1.45 -11.18 12.96
N LYS A 99 2.75 -11.30 12.70
CA LYS A 99 3.80 -11.50 13.71
C LYS A 99 4.84 -10.40 13.59
N LEU A 100 5.18 -9.80 14.72
CA LEU A 100 6.08 -8.67 14.82
C LEU A 100 7.24 -8.98 15.76
N CYS A 101 8.41 -8.45 15.40
CA CYS A 101 9.54 -8.27 16.30
C CYS A 101 9.61 -6.79 16.67
N PHE A 102 9.43 -6.47 17.95
CA PHE A 102 9.54 -5.11 18.45
C PHE A 102 10.90 -4.88 19.09
N LEU A 103 11.61 -3.86 18.61
CA LEU A 103 12.85 -3.34 19.18
C LEU A 103 12.53 -2.03 19.93
N PRO A 104 12.70 -1.99 21.26
CA PRO A 104 12.51 -0.79 22.06
C PRO A 104 13.41 0.38 21.63
N ALA A 105 12.92 1.62 21.81
CA ALA A 105 13.65 2.83 21.40
C ALA A 105 15.08 2.90 21.97
N ASP A 106 15.31 2.57 23.24
CA ASP A 106 16.64 2.61 23.84
C ASP A 106 17.64 1.66 23.15
N VAL A 107 17.17 0.50 22.67
CA VAL A 107 17.98 -0.43 21.87
C VAL A 107 18.33 0.19 20.52
N VAL A 108 17.34 0.79 19.85
CA VAL A 108 17.52 1.35 18.50
C VAL A 108 18.39 2.61 18.54
N LEU A 109 18.21 3.48 19.53
CA LEU A 109 19.03 4.67 19.73
C LEU A 109 20.50 4.29 19.97
N ALA A 110 20.77 3.30 20.82
CA ALA A 110 22.14 2.80 21.01
C ALA A 110 22.76 2.23 19.72
N LEU A 111 21.96 1.64 18.82
CA LEU A 111 22.41 1.20 17.50
C LEU A 111 22.66 2.38 16.56
N MET A 112 21.83 3.42 16.60
CA MET A 112 21.99 4.64 15.81
C MET A 112 23.27 5.40 16.17
N ASP A 113 23.60 5.46 17.46
CA ASP A 113 24.83 6.10 17.95
C ASP A 113 26.08 5.34 17.48
N ARG A 114 25.99 4.01 17.40
CA ARG A 114 27.11 3.15 16.96
C ARG A 114 27.23 3.06 15.43
N TYR A 115 26.10 3.09 14.73
CA TYR A 115 26.00 2.93 13.28
C TYR A 115 25.20 4.07 12.66
N PRO A 116 25.87 5.16 12.24
CA PRO A 116 25.20 6.28 11.58
C PRO A 116 24.36 5.87 10.37
N GLN A 117 24.75 4.80 9.65
CA GLN A 117 23.97 4.27 8.53
C GLN A 117 22.56 3.82 8.93
N ILE A 118 22.40 3.28 10.16
CA ILE A 118 21.09 2.89 10.69
C ILE A 118 20.26 4.14 10.97
N ARG A 119 20.87 5.17 11.58
CA ARG A 119 20.22 6.48 11.81
C ARG A 119 19.73 7.08 10.50
N ASP A 120 20.61 7.18 9.49
CA ASP A 120 20.29 7.77 8.19
C ASP A 120 19.18 7.01 7.49
N HIS A 121 19.22 5.67 7.52
CA HIS A 121 18.18 4.84 6.93
C HIS A 121 16.81 5.04 7.61
N LEU A 122 16.78 5.06 8.95
CA LEU A 122 15.54 5.28 9.70
C LEU A 122 15.00 6.70 9.49
N TRP A 123 15.88 7.69 9.44
CA TRP A 123 15.53 9.08 9.16
C TRP A 123 14.95 9.26 7.76
N ASN A 124 15.60 8.70 6.73
CA ASN A 124 15.10 8.73 5.36
C ASN A 124 13.75 8.01 5.22
N THR A 125 13.56 6.91 5.95
CA THR A 125 12.28 6.19 6.00
C THR A 125 11.19 7.08 6.63
N ALA A 126 11.50 7.79 7.71
CA ALA A 126 10.58 8.70 8.39
C ALA A 126 10.15 9.88 7.48
N GLN A 127 11.10 10.49 6.77
CA GLN A 127 10.79 11.56 5.81
C GLN A 127 9.98 11.06 4.60
N LEU A 128 10.29 9.87 4.09
CA LEU A 128 9.50 9.26 3.01
C LEU A 128 8.06 9.00 3.47
N ARG A 129 7.87 8.60 4.73
CA ARG A 129 6.55 8.39 5.33
C ARG A 129 5.77 9.69 5.46
N ASP A 130 6.43 10.72 5.96
CA ASP A 130 5.84 12.05 6.15
C ASP A 130 5.39 12.67 4.81
N SER A 131 6.24 12.64 3.79
CA SER A 131 5.88 13.10 2.44
C SER A 131 4.70 12.33 1.83
N GLN A 132 4.59 11.02 2.08
CA GLN A 132 3.43 10.23 1.64
C GLN A 132 2.13 10.60 2.38
N CYS A 133 2.21 10.99 3.65
CA CYS A 133 1.07 11.53 4.39
C CYS A 133 0.61 12.87 3.79
N GLN A 134 1.54 13.76 3.49
CA GLN A 134 1.26 15.12 3.01
C GLN A 134 0.79 15.19 1.55
N MET A 135 1.32 14.37 0.65
CA MET A 135 0.89 14.37 -0.76
C MET A 135 -0.59 13.99 -0.91
N ARG A 136 -1.12 13.17 0.00
CA ARG A 136 -2.53 12.78 0.01
C ARG A 136 -3.45 13.80 0.65
N SER A 137 -2.95 14.61 1.58
CA SER A 137 -3.72 15.73 2.12
C SER A 137 -3.80 16.89 1.11
N SER A 138 -2.75 17.11 0.31
CA SER A 138 -2.71 18.18 -0.71
C SER A 138 -3.55 17.88 -1.97
N GLU A 139 -3.67 16.62 -2.40
CA GLU A 139 -4.59 16.21 -3.49
C GLU A 139 -6.06 16.58 -3.19
N ARG A 140 -6.45 16.57 -1.90
CA ARG A 140 -7.77 17.03 -1.46
C ARG A 140 -7.91 18.55 -1.48
N ALA A 141 -6.86 19.29 -1.14
CA ALA A 141 -6.89 20.76 -1.18
C ALA A 141 -7.02 21.29 -2.63
N ALA A 142 -6.42 20.60 -3.61
CA ALA A 142 -6.49 20.98 -5.02
C ALA A 142 -7.83 20.60 -5.70
N THR A 143 -8.65 19.72 -5.09
CA THR A 143 -9.98 19.35 -5.60
C THR A 143 -11.14 20.02 -4.84
N GLY A 144 -10.83 20.90 -3.89
CA GLY A 144 -11.80 21.62 -3.06
C GLY A 144 -12.29 22.96 -3.66
N THR A 145 -12.80 22.98 -4.89
CA THR A 145 -13.65 24.09 -5.36
C THR A 145 -14.98 23.52 -5.86
N GLN A 146 -15.86 23.16 -4.92
CA GLN A 146 -17.30 23.16 -5.15
C GLN A 146 -17.97 23.80 -3.93
N ASN A 147 -18.74 24.85 -4.21
CA ASN A 147 -19.46 25.68 -3.25
C ASN A 147 -20.44 24.88 -2.37
N PRO A 148 -20.72 25.35 -1.14
CA PRO A 148 -21.56 24.66 -0.16
C PRO A 148 -23.04 24.71 -0.54
N VAL A 149 -23.73 23.57 -0.42
CA VAL A 149 -25.20 23.47 -0.46
C VAL A 149 -25.73 23.38 0.99
N PRO A 150 -26.84 24.03 1.34
CA PRO A 150 -27.18 24.34 2.73
C PRO A 150 -27.71 23.14 3.53
N ALA A 151 -27.55 23.28 4.85
CA ALA A 151 -28.03 22.39 5.88
C ALA A 151 -29.55 22.19 5.85
N HIS A 152 -29.98 20.92 5.95
CA HIS A 152 -31.29 20.57 6.49
C HIS A 152 -31.12 19.49 7.57
N SER A 153 -31.20 19.97 8.81
CA SER A 153 -31.95 19.45 9.94
C SER A 153 -31.92 17.95 10.21
N ALA A 154 -31.20 17.60 11.27
CA ALA A 154 -31.34 16.36 12.01
C ALA A 154 -32.71 16.28 12.72
N THR A 155 -33.26 15.08 12.82
CA THR A 155 -33.90 14.57 14.05
C THR A 155 -33.99 13.02 14.00
N PRO A 156 -34.04 12.34 15.15
CA PRO A 156 -33.43 11.03 15.37
C PRO A 156 -34.43 9.87 15.35
N LEU A 157 -33.95 8.64 15.13
CA LEU A 157 -34.70 7.43 15.54
C LEU A 157 -33.74 6.29 15.96
N THR A 158 -33.66 6.14 17.28
CA THR A 158 -33.86 4.92 18.07
C THR A 158 -33.51 3.56 17.45
N SER A 159 -32.59 2.89 18.15
CA SER A 159 -32.37 1.45 18.33
C SER A 159 -33.47 0.49 17.83
N GLY A 160 -33.05 -0.44 16.96
CA GLY A 160 -33.80 -1.64 16.58
C GLY A 160 -32.88 -2.77 16.08
N SER A 161 -32.80 -3.83 16.89
CA SER A 161 -32.47 -5.25 16.65
C SER A 161 -31.97 -5.74 15.27
N HIS A 162 -30.99 -6.67 15.35
CA HIS A 162 -30.60 -7.67 14.35
C HIS A 162 -31.72 -8.22 13.43
N GLN A 163 -31.40 -8.44 12.15
CA GLN A 163 -31.67 -9.70 11.42
C GLN A 163 -30.88 -9.84 10.10
N LYS A 164 -30.38 -11.06 9.85
CA LYS A 164 -29.76 -11.53 8.59
C LYS A 164 -30.84 -11.71 7.51
N THR A 165 -30.53 -11.45 6.22
CA THR A 165 -30.88 -12.35 5.09
C THR A 165 -30.14 -12.04 3.79
N LYS A 166 -29.91 -13.11 3.02
CA LYS A 166 -29.19 -13.24 1.74
C LYS A 166 -29.87 -12.52 0.56
N SER A 167 -29.08 -12.04 -0.42
CA SER A 167 -29.48 -12.02 -1.84
C SER A 167 -28.25 -11.84 -2.76
N GLN A 168 -27.89 -12.89 -3.49
CA GLN A 168 -26.92 -12.84 -4.58
C GLN A 168 -27.55 -12.14 -5.80
N LYS A 169 -27.10 -10.92 -6.12
CA LYS A 169 -27.50 -10.24 -7.36
C LYS A 169 -26.60 -10.70 -8.52
N LYS A 170 -27.22 -11.30 -9.54
CA LYS A 170 -26.59 -11.66 -10.83
C LYS A 170 -25.96 -10.41 -11.47
N ILE A 171 -24.66 -10.46 -11.76
CA ILE A 171 -23.92 -9.40 -12.45
C ILE A 171 -24.43 -9.32 -13.90
N LYS A 172 -25.05 -8.20 -14.28
CA LYS A 172 -25.44 -7.93 -15.67
C LYS A 172 -24.19 -7.76 -16.55
N LYS A 173 -24.27 -8.20 -17.82
CA LYS A 173 -23.18 -8.23 -18.82
C LYS A 173 -22.20 -7.08 -18.66
N ALA A 174 -20.94 -7.41 -18.43
CA ALA A 174 -19.86 -6.43 -18.32
C ALA A 174 -19.75 -5.65 -19.64
N PHE A 175 -19.78 -4.32 -19.53
CA PHE A 175 -19.56 -3.43 -20.66
C PHE A 175 -18.07 -3.47 -21.03
N PHE A 176 -17.74 -4.08 -22.16
CA PHE A 176 -16.39 -4.11 -22.72
C PHE A 176 -16.35 -3.17 -23.93
N PRO A 177 -15.78 -1.96 -23.80
CA PRO A 177 -15.59 -1.09 -24.95
C PRO A 177 -14.66 -1.78 -25.95
N HIS A 178 -14.87 -1.51 -27.24
CA HIS A 178 -13.98 -1.98 -28.31
C HIS A 178 -13.10 -0.81 -28.78
N PRO A 179 -11.86 -1.06 -29.24
CA PRO A 179 -10.96 0.00 -29.66
C PRO A 179 -11.55 0.80 -30.83
N ALA A 180 -11.66 2.13 -30.67
CA ALA A 180 -12.16 3.06 -31.67
C ALA A 180 -11.11 3.40 -32.76
N GLN A 181 -10.18 2.48 -33.04
CA GLN A 181 -9.05 2.75 -33.91
C GLN A 181 -9.48 2.66 -35.39
N ARG A 182 -9.99 3.77 -35.92
CA ARG A 182 -10.05 4.02 -37.36
C ARG A 182 -8.70 4.57 -37.80
N VAL A 183 -8.20 4.02 -38.90
CA VAL A 183 -6.99 4.43 -39.65
C VAL A 183 -5.66 3.89 -39.08
N GLY A 184 -5.03 2.97 -39.84
CA GLY A 184 -3.64 2.58 -39.63
C GLY A 184 -3.29 1.10 -39.90
N HIS A 185 -4.27 0.17 -39.93
CA HIS A 185 -3.95 -1.26 -40.13
C HIS A 185 -5.02 -2.04 -40.89
N TRP A 186 -5.17 -1.77 -42.19
CA TRP A 186 -5.97 -2.64 -43.06
C TRP A 186 -5.51 -4.12 -42.98
N PHE A 187 -4.20 -4.35 -42.82
CA PHE A 187 -3.61 -5.69 -42.63
C PHE A 187 -3.88 -6.35 -41.26
N GLN A 188 -3.97 -5.61 -40.14
CA GLN A 188 -4.33 -6.24 -38.84
C GLN A 188 -5.81 -6.65 -38.81
N ARG A 189 -6.66 -5.92 -39.54
CA ARG A 189 -8.09 -6.24 -39.66
C ARG A 189 -8.33 -7.53 -40.45
N ILE A 190 -7.46 -7.85 -41.41
CA ILE A 190 -7.47 -9.09 -42.19
C ILE A 190 -6.91 -10.26 -41.38
N THR A 191 -5.87 -10.04 -40.57
CA THR A 191 -5.17 -11.13 -39.87
C THR A 191 -5.75 -11.47 -38.49
N ARG A 192 -6.70 -10.69 -37.93
CA ARG A 192 -7.33 -10.89 -36.60
C ARG A 192 -6.35 -11.32 -35.48
N ARG A 193 -5.06 -11.01 -35.64
CA ARG A 193 -4.01 -11.50 -34.76
C ARG A 193 -3.84 -10.48 -33.66
N TYR A 194 -4.14 -10.88 -32.42
CA TYR A 194 -3.81 -10.05 -31.26
C TYR A 194 -2.32 -9.69 -31.31
N PRO A 195 -1.95 -8.44 -30.99
CA PRO A 195 -0.56 -8.03 -30.98
C PRO A 195 0.20 -8.85 -29.94
N PHE A 196 1.01 -9.79 -30.41
CA PHE A 196 1.86 -10.60 -29.57
C PHE A 196 3.14 -9.83 -29.22
N TYR A 197 3.56 -9.95 -27.96
CA TYR A 197 4.83 -9.43 -27.49
C TYR A 197 5.47 -10.47 -26.57
N ALA A 198 6.60 -11.02 -27.00
CA ALA A 198 7.34 -11.99 -26.20
C ALA A 198 7.98 -11.30 -24.98
N GLN A 199 7.77 -11.86 -23.79
CA GLN A 199 8.43 -11.38 -22.57
C GLN A 199 9.96 -11.54 -22.68
N GLN A 200 10.72 -10.60 -22.13
CA GLN A 200 12.19 -10.59 -22.20
C GLN A 200 12.85 -11.33 -21.04
N SER A 201 12.19 -11.40 -19.88
CA SER A 201 12.62 -12.19 -18.72
C SER A 201 11.43 -12.89 -18.05
N ALA A 202 11.70 -13.87 -17.18
CA ALA A 202 10.65 -14.58 -16.43
C ALA A 202 9.79 -13.64 -15.57
N SER A 203 10.35 -12.52 -15.11
CA SER A 203 9.69 -11.48 -14.32
C SER A 203 8.78 -10.54 -15.13
N ASP A 204 8.79 -10.63 -16.46
CA ASP A 204 8.17 -9.63 -17.36
C ASP A 204 6.78 -10.00 -17.86
N CYS A 205 6.20 -11.09 -17.35
CA CYS A 205 4.89 -11.57 -17.80
C CYS A 205 3.80 -10.48 -17.69
N GLY A 206 3.73 -9.75 -16.57
CA GLY A 206 2.76 -8.67 -16.36
C GLY A 206 2.95 -7.46 -17.30
N PRO A 207 4.14 -6.82 -17.33
CA PRO A 207 4.43 -5.72 -18.23
C PRO A 207 4.27 -6.09 -19.71
N ALA A 208 4.67 -7.30 -20.10
CA ALA A 208 4.48 -7.80 -21.48
C ALA A 208 2.99 -7.91 -21.84
N CYS A 209 2.15 -8.42 -20.92
CA CYS A 209 0.71 -8.42 -21.10
C CYS A 209 0.16 -6.99 -21.27
N LEU A 210 0.64 -6.03 -20.48
CA LEU A 210 0.25 -4.62 -20.64
C LEU A 210 0.70 -4.03 -21.98
N VAL A 211 1.86 -4.41 -22.52
CA VAL A 211 2.28 -4.04 -23.89
C VAL A 211 1.26 -4.56 -24.92
N MET A 212 0.88 -5.83 -24.83
CA MET A 212 -0.08 -6.44 -25.77
C MET A 212 -1.45 -5.77 -25.71
N VAL A 213 -1.99 -5.55 -24.50
CA VAL A 213 -3.26 -4.83 -24.31
C VAL A 213 -3.15 -3.40 -24.84
N SER A 214 -2.05 -2.69 -24.55
CA SER A 214 -1.84 -1.33 -25.03
C SER A 214 -1.84 -1.24 -26.55
N ARG A 215 -1.12 -2.15 -27.22
CA ARG A 215 -1.06 -2.23 -28.68
C ARG A 215 -2.42 -2.52 -29.29
N TYR A 216 -3.23 -3.36 -28.65
CA TYR A 216 -4.58 -3.67 -29.11
C TYR A 216 -5.48 -2.42 -29.11
N TRP A 217 -5.25 -1.51 -28.16
CA TRP A 217 -5.92 -0.21 -28.06
C TRP A 217 -5.20 0.92 -28.81
N GLY A 218 -4.20 0.59 -29.62
CA GLY A 218 -3.48 1.57 -30.42
C GLY A 218 -2.41 2.38 -29.69
N LYS A 219 -2.13 2.07 -28.43
CA LYS A 219 -1.11 2.72 -27.61
C LYS A 219 0.20 1.94 -27.70
N GLN A 220 1.29 2.61 -28.07
CA GLN A 220 2.62 2.00 -28.09
C GLN A 220 3.43 2.46 -26.88
N PHE A 221 3.81 1.50 -26.02
CA PHE A 221 4.71 1.73 -24.89
C PHE A 221 5.90 0.78 -24.96
N SER A 222 7.07 1.25 -24.53
CA SER A 222 8.24 0.39 -24.37
C SER A 222 8.09 -0.50 -23.13
N LEU A 223 8.61 -1.73 -23.22
CA LEU A 223 8.60 -2.66 -22.09
C LEU A 223 9.29 -2.04 -20.87
N ASN A 224 10.44 -1.41 -21.05
CA ASN A 224 11.20 -0.77 -19.97
C ASN A 224 10.39 0.31 -19.22
N ARG A 225 9.55 1.08 -19.92
CA ARG A 225 8.67 2.06 -19.27
C ARG A 225 7.64 1.36 -18.39
N LEU A 226 6.97 0.34 -18.93
CA LEU A 226 5.99 -0.42 -18.16
C LEU A 226 6.63 -1.21 -17.02
N ARG A 227 7.87 -1.68 -17.17
CA ARG A 227 8.63 -2.32 -16.09
C ARG A 227 8.89 -1.37 -14.93
N LYS A 228 9.32 -0.13 -15.23
CA LYS A 228 9.55 0.91 -14.22
C LYS A 228 8.25 1.28 -13.51
N LEU A 229 7.17 1.50 -14.26
CA LEU A 229 5.87 1.84 -13.70
C LEU A 229 5.28 0.71 -12.85
N ALA A 230 5.43 -0.55 -13.29
CA ALA A 230 4.95 -1.71 -12.54
C ALA A 230 5.88 -2.13 -11.40
N ASN A 231 7.01 -1.42 -11.22
CA ASN A 231 8.03 -1.68 -10.24
C ASN A 231 8.53 -3.15 -10.27
N VAL A 232 8.84 -3.62 -11.49
CA VAL A 232 9.24 -5.02 -11.75
C VAL A 232 10.60 -5.30 -11.14
N ASN A 233 10.64 -6.30 -10.27
CA ASN A 233 11.85 -6.81 -9.65
C ASN A 233 12.15 -8.23 -10.16
N ARG A 234 13.15 -8.88 -9.56
CA ARG A 234 13.53 -10.26 -9.91
C ARG A 234 12.37 -11.26 -9.73
N ASP A 235 11.50 -11.00 -8.77
CA ASP A 235 10.32 -11.84 -8.46
C ASP A 235 9.10 -11.53 -9.34
N GLY A 236 9.19 -10.54 -10.25
CA GLY A 236 8.09 -10.12 -11.10
C GLY A 236 7.43 -8.82 -10.68
N SER A 237 6.14 -8.66 -11.04
CA SER A 237 5.33 -7.50 -10.71
C SER A 237 4.24 -7.86 -9.71
N SER A 238 3.97 -6.99 -8.75
CA SER A 238 2.76 -7.12 -7.92
C SER A 238 1.51 -6.74 -8.72
N LEU A 239 0.35 -7.31 -8.36
CA LEU A 239 -0.94 -6.93 -8.97
C LEU A 239 -1.22 -5.43 -8.81
N ARG A 240 -0.84 -4.85 -7.66
CA ARG A 240 -0.95 -3.40 -7.42
C ARG A 240 -0.04 -2.61 -8.36
N GLY A 241 1.20 -3.04 -8.56
CA GLY A 241 2.12 -2.41 -9.51
C GLY A 241 1.58 -2.44 -10.93
N LEU A 242 0.98 -3.57 -11.35
CA LEU A 242 0.34 -3.67 -12.67
C LEU A 242 -0.89 -2.77 -12.80
N CYS A 243 -1.74 -2.69 -11.79
CA CYS A 243 -2.87 -1.76 -11.75
C CYS A 243 -2.39 -0.32 -11.89
N PHE A 244 -1.41 0.08 -11.07
CA PHE A 244 -0.82 1.41 -11.12
C PHE A 244 -0.19 1.73 -12.49
N ALA A 245 0.55 0.78 -13.07
CA ALA A 245 1.16 0.95 -14.37
C ALA A 245 0.12 1.13 -15.48
N ALA A 246 -0.95 0.33 -15.46
CA ALA A 246 -2.05 0.41 -16.40
C ALA A 246 -2.82 1.74 -16.28
N GLU A 247 -3.10 2.18 -15.05
CA GLU A 247 -3.75 3.47 -14.75
C GLU A 247 -2.88 4.64 -15.21
N SER A 248 -1.58 4.57 -14.95
CA SER A 248 -0.60 5.58 -15.38
C SER A 248 -0.50 5.72 -16.90
N VAL A 249 -0.91 4.70 -17.68
CA VAL A 249 -0.95 4.77 -19.15
C VAL A 249 -2.37 4.97 -19.73
N GLY A 250 -3.33 5.25 -18.84
CA GLY A 250 -4.69 5.67 -19.18
C GLY A 250 -5.70 4.54 -19.32
N PHE A 251 -5.46 3.37 -18.70
CA PHE A 251 -6.49 2.35 -18.51
C PHE A 251 -7.22 2.52 -17.19
N SER A 252 -8.43 2.00 -17.10
CA SER A 252 -9.09 1.78 -15.81
C SER A 252 -8.86 0.33 -15.40
N THR A 253 -8.46 0.10 -14.14
CA THR A 253 -8.26 -1.27 -13.65
C THR A 253 -9.19 -1.61 -12.50
N ARG A 254 -9.56 -2.88 -12.43
CA ARG A 254 -10.29 -3.44 -11.30
C ARG A 254 -9.69 -4.80 -10.96
N PRO A 255 -8.83 -4.89 -9.93
CA PRO A 255 -8.31 -6.18 -9.50
C PRO A 255 -9.47 -7.01 -8.95
N VAL A 256 -9.53 -8.28 -9.34
CA VAL A 256 -10.53 -9.24 -8.89
C VAL A 256 -9.83 -10.45 -8.31
N GLN A 257 -10.37 -10.97 -7.20
CA GLN A 257 -9.98 -12.27 -6.69
C GLN A 257 -10.92 -13.30 -7.35
N ALA A 258 -10.34 -14.25 -8.05
CA ALA A 258 -11.06 -15.35 -8.67
C ALA A 258 -10.53 -16.67 -8.11
N SER A 259 -11.43 -17.58 -7.75
CA SER A 259 -11.07 -18.97 -7.50
C SER A 259 -10.98 -19.74 -8.82
N PHE A 260 -10.40 -20.94 -8.80
CA PHE A 260 -10.33 -21.77 -10.00
C PHE A 260 -11.73 -22.08 -10.56
N ASP A 261 -12.71 -22.33 -9.69
CA ASP A 261 -14.11 -22.58 -10.07
C ASP A 261 -14.80 -21.36 -10.70
N ASP A 262 -14.29 -20.15 -10.44
CA ASP A 262 -14.80 -18.92 -11.07
C ASP A 262 -14.25 -18.75 -12.50
N LEU A 263 -13.16 -19.43 -12.87
CA LEU A 263 -12.49 -19.30 -14.17
C LEU A 263 -12.95 -20.33 -15.20
N VAL A 264 -13.55 -21.44 -14.76
CA VAL A 264 -13.98 -22.57 -15.63
C VAL A 264 -15.41 -22.40 -16.19
N LYS A 265 -16.15 -21.39 -15.72
CA LYS A 265 -17.51 -21.08 -16.18
C LYS A 265 -17.51 -20.20 -17.44
#